data_AF-A0A7W9YIN5-F1
#
_entry.id   AF-A0A7W9YIN5-F1
#
_cell.length_a   1.000
_cell.length_b   1.000
_cell.length_c   1.000
_cell.angle_alpha   90.00
_cell.angle_beta   90.00
_cell.angle_gamma   90.00
#
_symmetry.space_group_name_H-M   'P 1'
#
loop_
_entity.id
_entity.type
_entity.pdbx_description
1 polymer ?
#
loop_
_entity_poly.entity_id
_entity_poly.type
_entity_poly.pdbx_seq_one_letter_code
_entity_poly.pdbx_strand_id
1 'polypeptide(L)'
;MNAPTEHETELAALRRDYPDWTIRTERIAGGLLCVAQRRTPLDAPWYETPGLYDQVRAVGLGALRVALEGQNRRAASLRAEHRSRTAGDTETGGGAAPAALVAAGKGHR
;
A
#
# COMPACT_ATOMS: atom_id res chain seq x y z
N MET A 1 -1.13 -17.65 -35.46
CA MET A 1 -1.02 -17.04 -34.11
C MET A 1 -2.33 -17.30 -33.41
N ASN A 2 -2.33 -17.93 -32.22
CA ASN A 2 -3.56 -18.15 -31.45
C ASN A 2 -3.88 -16.87 -30.67
N ALA A 3 -5.11 -16.38 -30.77
CA ALA A 3 -5.57 -15.24 -29.99
C ALA A 3 -5.56 -15.62 -28.50
N PRO A 4 -5.16 -14.70 -27.60
CA PRO A 4 -5.22 -14.97 -26.17
C PRO A 4 -6.66 -15.22 -25.75
N THR A 5 -6.84 -16.20 -24.87
CA THR A 5 -8.13 -16.46 -24.22
C THR A 5 -8.53 -15.27 -23.35
N GLU A 6 -9.82 -15.12 -23.10
CA GLU A 6 -10.36 -14.08 -22.21
C GLU A 6 -9.66 -14.07 -20.84
N HIS A 7 -9.39 -15.27 -20.30
CA HIS A 7 -8.66 -15.46 -19.04
C HIS A 7 -7.21 -14.96 -19.10
N GLU A 8 -6.51 -15.17 -20.21
CA GLU A 8 -5.13 -14.69 -20.39
C GLU A 8 -5.09 -13.16 -20.50
N THR A 9 -6.09 -12.58 -21.18
CA THR A 9 -6.23 -11.12 -21.29
C THR A 9 -6.51 -10.49 -19.93
N GLU A 10 -7.41 -11.07 -19.13
CA GLU A 10 -7.72 -10.56 -17.79
C GLU A 10 -6.55 -10.75 -16.81
N LEU A 11 -5.85 -11.88 -16.86
CA LEU A 11 -4.65 -12.11 -16.05
C LEU A 11 -3.53 -11.14 -16.40
N ALA A 12 -3.33 -10.84 -17.69
CA ALA A 12 -2.36 -9.85 -18.13
C ALA A 12 -2.72 -8.44 -17.65
N ALA A 13 -4.00 -8.06 -17.72
CA ALA A 13 -4.49 -6.79 -17.18
C ALA A 13 -4.22 -6.69 -15.67
N LEU A 14 -4.56 -7.72 -14.89
CA LEU A 14 -4.30 -7.76 -13.46
C LEU A 14 -2.82 -7.60 -13.12
N ARG A 15 -1.93 -8.28 -13.85
CA ARG A 15 -0.48 -8.17 -13.63
C ARG A 15 0.07 -6.77 -13.95
N ARG A 16 -0.50 -6.11 -14.96
CA ARG A 16 -0.15 -4.73 -15.31
C ARG A 16 -0.65 -3.74 -14.27
N ASP A 17 -1.89 -3.91 -13.81
CA ASP A 17 -2.55 -2.98 -12.90
C ASP A 17 -2.03 -3.12 -11.44
N TYR A 18 -1.52 -4.30 -11.08
CA TYR A 18 -0.96 -4.61 -9.75
C TYR A 18 0.50 -5.11 -9.83
N PRO A 19 1.46 -4.27 -10.25
CA PRO A 19 2.84 -4.69 -10.50
C PRO A 19 3.60 -5.10 -9.23
N ASP A 20 3.17 -4.62 -8.06
CA ASP A 20 3.74 -4.98 -6.75
C ASP A 20 3.31 -6.38 -6.29
N TRP A 21 2.43 -7.04 -7.04
CA TRP A 21 1.91 -8.36 -6.73
C TRP A 21 2.37 -9.38 -7.78
N THR A 22 2.84 -10.53 -7.29
CA THR A 22 3.06 -11.72 -8.09
C THR A 22 1.78 -12.53 -8.13
N ILE A 23 1.18 -12.68 -9.31
CA ILE A 23 -0.10 -13.38 -9.49
C ILE A 23 0.11 -14.73 -10.19
N ARG A 24 -0.33 -15.79 -9.50
CA ARG A 24 -0.32 -17.18 -9.97
C ARG A 24 -1.74 -17.71 -10.03
N THR A 25 -2.01 -18.58 -11.00
CA THR A 25 -3.30 -19.23 -11.18
C THR A 25 -3.12 -20.74 -11.29
N GLU A 26 -4.08 -21.48 -10.74
CA GLU A 26 -4.10 -22.94 -10.74
C GLU A 26 -5.54 -23.42 -10.97
N ARG A 27 -5.73 -24.41 -11.84
CA ARG A 27 -7.05 -25.03 -12.05
C ARG A 27 -7.32 -26.01 -10.90
N ILE A 28 -8.43 -25.85 -10.22
CA ILE A 28 -8.91 -26.73 -9.16
C ILE A 28 -10.30 -27.29 -9.52
N ALA A 29 -10.76 -28.33 -8.81
CA ALA A 29 -12.06 -28.96 -9.06
C ALA A 29 -13.26 -27.98 -9.01
N GLY A 30 -13.12 -26.85 -8.31
CA GLY A 30 -14.15 -25.81 -8.17
C GLY A 30 -13.93 -24.53 -8.99
N GLY A 31 -12.94 -24.47 -9.89
CA GLY A 31 -12.68 -23.28 -10.71
C GLY A 31 -11.21 -22.95 -10.89
N LEU A 32 -10.90 -21.65 -11.00
CA LEU A 32 -9.53 -21.15 -11.10
C LEU A 32 -9.13 -20.56 -9.75
N LEU A 33 -8.25 -21.25 -9.02
CA LEU A 33 -7.63 -20.67 -7.84
C LEU A 33 -6.62 -19.61 -8.27
N CYS A 34 -6.78 -18.40 -7.76
CA CYS A 34 -5.91 -17.26 -8.02
C CYS A 34 -5.24 -16.86 -6.71
N VAL A 35 -3.91 -16.73 -6.74
CA VAL A 35 -3.11 -16.31 -5.59
C VAL A 35 -2.28 -15.10 -6.01
N ALA A 36 -2.43 -14.00 -5.28
CA ALA A 36 -1.56 -12.83 -5.38
C ALA A 36 -0.70 -12.75 -4.12
N GLN A 37 0.61 -12.59 -4.31
CA GLN A 37 1.57 -12.39 -3.23
C GLN A 37 2.35 -11.10 -3.45
N ARG A 38 2.49 -10.27 -2.43
CA ARG A 38 3.30 -9.05 -2.50
C ARG A 38 4.75 -9.40 -2.84
N ARG A 39 5.37 -8.62 -3.72
CA ARG A 39 6.79 -8.70 -4.02
C ARG A 39 7.64 -8.15 -2.87
N THR A 40 7.16 -7.08 -2.25
CA THR A 40 7.73 -6.50 -1.03
C THR A 40 6.78 -6.79 0.10
N PRO A 41 7.15 -7.67 1.05
CA PRO A 41 6.36 -7.92 2.25
C PRO A 41 6.10 -6.64 3.04
N LEU A 42 5.02 -6.63 3.81
CA LEU A 42 4.76 -5.58 4.77
C LEU A 42 5.88 -5.55 5.81
N ASP A 43 6.61 -4.44 5.84
CA ASP A 43 7.71 -4.19 6.80
C ASP A 43 7.19 -3.67 8.16
N ALA A 44 5.86 -3.68 8.34
CA ALA A 44 5.21 -3.17 9.53
C ALA A 44 4.56 -4.33 10.32
N PRO A 45 4.56 -4.28 11.65
CA PRO A 45 3.83 -5.22 12.49
C PRO A 45 2.35 -5.29 12.10
N TRP A 46 1.74 -6.47 12.28
CA TRP A 46 0.33 -6.71 11.89
C TRP A 46 -0.67 -5.73 12.54
N TYR A 47 -0.35 -5.16 13.71
CA TYR A 47 -1.18 -4.17 14.40
C TYR A 47 -1.08 -2.76 13.78
N GLU A 48 -0.04 -2.46 13.02
CA GLU A 48 0.14 -1.18 12.32
C GLU A 48 -0.50 -1.18 10.93
N THR A 49 -0.64 -2.37 10.33
CA THR A 49 -1.29 -2.57 9.03
C THR A 49 -2.52 -3.48 9.10
N PRO A 50 -3.51 -3.19 9.98
CA PRO A 50 -4.64 -4.08 10.20
C PRO A 50 -5.49 -4.23 8.92
N GLY A 51 -5.69 -5.49 8.52
CA GLY A 51 -6.45 -5.87 7.33
C GLY A 51 -5.66 -5.79 6.01
N LEU A 52 -4.36 -5.51 6.07
CA LEU A 52 -3.46 -5.73 4.94
C LEU A 52 -2.81 -7.11 5.05
N TYR A 53 -2.63 -7.75 3.90
CA TYR A 53 -2.05 -9.09 3.80
C TYR A 53 -0.92 -9.11 2.78
N ASP A 54 0.09 -9.95 3.03
CA ASP A 54 1.13 -10.27 2.05
C ASP A 54 0.66 -11.23 0.96
N GLN A 55 -0.41 -11.97 1.23
CA GLN A 55 -1.00 -12.92 0.30
C GLN A 55 -2.52 -12.82 0.32
N VAL A 56 -3.11 -12.85 -0.87
CA VAL A 56 -4.55 -12.88 -1.10
C VAL A 56 -4.88 -14.08 -1.98
N ARG A 57 -5.92 -14.83 -1.61
CA ARG A 57 -6.41 -16.00 -2.36
C ARG A 57 -7.87 -15.77 -2.75
N ALA A 58 -8.23 -16.12 -3.97
CA ALA A 58 -9.60 -16.04 -4.47
C ALA A 58 -9.87 -17.13 -5.52
N VAL A 59 -11.13 -17.53 -5.69
CA VAL A 59 -11.54 -18.38 -6.80
C VAL A 59 -12.08 -17.48 -7.92
N GLY A 60 -11.37 -17.42 -9.05
CA GLY A 60 -11.65 -16.55 -10.19
C GLY A 60 -10.84 -15.25 -10.21
N LEU A 61 -10.55 -14.75 -11.42
CA LEU A 61 -9.78 -13.51 -11.62
C LEU A 61 -10.56 -12.27 -11.16
N GLY A 62 -11.88 -12.22 -11.41
CA GLY A 62 -12.73 -11.13 -10.93
C GLY A 62 -12.76 -11.01 -9.41
N ALA A 63 -12.85 -12.14 -8.69
CA ALA A 63 -12.78 -12.14 -7.22
C ALA A 63 -11.41 -11.68 -6.71
N LEU A 64 -10.33 -12.08 -7.39
CA LEU A 64 -8.99 -11.59 -7.05
C LEU A 64 -8.88 -10.08 -7.25
N ARG A 65 -9.43 -9.52 -8.34
CA ARG A 65 -9.46 -8.07 -8.59
C ARG A 65 -10.09 -7.33 -7.42
N VAL A 66 -11.30 -7.72 -7.03
CA VAL A 66 -12.04 -7.08 -5.91
C VAL A 66 -11.23 -7.14 -4.61
N ALA A 67 -10.57 -8.27 -4.33
CA ALA A 67 -9.77 -8.41 -3.12
C ALA A 67 -8.53 -7.47 -3.14
N LEU A 68 -7.85 -7.33 -4.28
CA LEU A 68 -6.72 -6.41 -4.45
C LEU A 68 -7.17 -4.93 -4.38
N GLU A 69 -8.33 -4.58 -4.93
CA GLU A 69 -8.93 -3.25 -4.78
C GLU A 69 -9.22 -2.93 -3.32
N GLY A 70 -9.73 -3.92 -2.55
CA GLY A 70 -9.93 -3.81 -1.11
C GLY A 70 -8.62 -3.55 -0.35
N GLN A 71 -7.54 -4.25 -0.70
CA GLN A 71 -6.20 -4.03 -0.14
C GLN A 71 -5.71 -2.59 -0.41
N ASN A 72 -5.84 -2.11 -1.65
CA ASN A 72 -5.43 -0.75 -2.03
C ASN A 72 -6.25 0.33 -1.30
N ARG A 73 -7.57 0.13 -1.20
CA ARG A 73 -8.46 1.03 -0.45
C ARG A 73 -8.06 1.09 1.02
N ARG A 74 -7.81 -0.07 1.65
CA ARG A 74 -7.38 -0.14 3.05
C ARG A 74 -6.02 0.53 3.27
N ALA A 75 -5.05 0.30 2.38
CA ALA A 75 -3.75 0.95 2.43
C ALA A 75 -3.85 2.48 2.26
N ALA A 76 -4.81 2.97 1.48
CA ALA A 76 -5.08 4.40 1.38
C ALA A 76 -5.69 4.97 2.67
N SER A 77 -6.67 4.27 3.27
CA SER A 77 -7.26 4.66 4.56
C SER A 77 -6.21 4.74 5.66
N LEU A 78 -5.34 3.72 5.79
CA LEU A 78 -4.29 3.71 6.80
C LEU A 78 -3.30 4.88 6.62
N ARG A 79 -2.92 5.21 5.39
CA ARG A 79 -2.08 6.39 5.10
C ARG A 79 -2.77 7.71 5.48
N ALA A 80 -4.08 7.81 5.28
CA ALA A 80 -4.85 8.98 5.68
C ALA A 80 -4.98 9.10 7.20
N GLU A 81 -5.29 8.00 7.88
CA GLU A 81 -5.35 7.90 9.35
C GLU A 81 -4.01 8.29 9.99
N HIS A 82 -2.90 7.78 9.45
CA HIS A 82 -1.56 8.12 9.92
C HIS A 82 -1.26 9.61 9.76
N ARG A 83 -1.57 10.20 8.58
CA ARG A 83 -1.36 11.63 8.33
C ARG A 83 -2.14 12.51 9.32
N SER A 84 -3.41 12.17 9.58
CA SER A 84 -4.24 12.91 10.53
C SER A 84 -3.68 12.86 11.96
N ARG A 85 -3.13 11.70 12.37
CA ARG A 85 -2.46 11.56 13.67
C ARG A 85 -1.24 12.47 13.78
N THR A 86 -0.36 12.43 12.79
CA THR A 86 0.86 13.26 12.77
C THR A 86 0.59 14.77 12.71
N ALA A 87 -0.53 15.20 12.10
CA ALA A 87 -0.91 16.61 12.04
C ALA A 87 -1.48 17.12 13.38
N GLY A 88 -2.22 16.29 14.12
CA GLY A 88 -2.72 16.64 15.45
C GLY A 88 -1.62 16.80 16.51
N ASP A 89 -0.51 16.07 16.35
CA ASP A 89 0.64 16.16 17.25
C ASP A 89 1.42 17.48 17.11
N THR A 90 1.29 18.18 15.97
CA THR A 90 1.94 19.48 15.75
C THR A 90 1.22 20.68 16.38
N GLU A 91 -0.06 20.57 16.76
CA GLU A 91 -0.83 21.72 17.29
C GLU A 91 -0.73 21.91 18.82
N THR A 92 -0.15 20.97 19.57
CA THR A 92 -0.05 21.06 21.04
C THR A 92 1.35 21.49 21.56
N GLY A 93 2.31 21.79 20.66
CA GLY A 93 3.71 22.06 21.02
C GLY A 93 4.26 23.46 20.69
N GLY A 94 3.42 24.44 20.33
CA GLY A 94 3.86 25.72 19.75
C GLY A 94 3.87 26.94 20.67
N GLY A 95 4.09 26.74 21.97
CA GLY A 95 4.23 27.83 22.95
C GLY A 95 5.69 28.16 23.22
N ALA A 96 6.32 28.99 22.36
CA ALA A 96 7.30 30.02 22.69
C ALA A 96 8.01 30.53 21.41
N ALA A 97 7.58 31.70 20.91
CA ALA A 97 8.55 32.66 20.41
C ALA A 97 9.11 33.42 21.63
N PRO A 98 10.41 33.72 21.65
CA PRO A 98 10.71 35.12 21.39
C PRO A 98 11.95 35.36 20.51
N ALA A 99 11.78 36.40 19.69
CA ALA A 99 12.70 37.50 19.43
C ALA A 99 14.12 37.19 18.91
N ALA A 100 14.32 37.58 17.66
CA ALA A 100 15.59 38.13 17.20
C ALA A 100 16.08 39.21 18.17
N LEU A 101 17.36 39.13 18.59
CA LEU A 101 18.11 40.31 19.01
C LEU A 101 19.62 40.13 18.77
N VAL A 102 20.08 40.79 17.70
CA VAL A 102 21.35 41.53 17.57
C VAL A 102 22.66 40.76 17.34
N ALA A 103 23.17 40.94 16.12
CA ALA A 103 24.58 40.86 15.78
C ALA A 103 25.40 41.95 16.49
N ALA A 104 26.49 41.59 17.16
CA ALA A 104 27.58 42.50 17.52
C ALA A 104 28.91 41.76 17.75
N GLY A 105 29.92 42.06 16.92
CA GLY A 105 31.27 42.42 17.37
C GLY A 105 32.33 41.35 17.72
N LYS A 106 33.26 41.14 16.76
CA LYS A 106 34.75 41.23 16.83
C LYS A 106 35.53 40.68 18.04
N GLY A 107 36.52 39.82 17.76
CA GLY A 107 37.64 39.50 18.67
C GLY A 107 38.84 38.87 17.92
N HIS A 108 39.97 39.57 17.95
CA HIS A 108 41.26 39.27 17.31
C HIS A 108 41.97 38.02 17.85
N ARG A 109 42.78 37.37 16.99
CA ARG A 109 44.13 36.89 17.32
C ARG A 109 45.08 37.28 16.21
#